data_AF-A0A815NCB6-F1
#
_entry.id   AF-A0A815NCB6-F1
#
_cell.length_a   1.000
_cell.length_b   1.000
_cell.length_c   1.000
_cell.angle_alpha   90.00
_cell.angle_beta   90.00
_cell.angle_gamma   90.00
#
_symmetry.space_group_name_H-M   'P 1'
#
loop_
_entity.id
_entity.type
_entity.pdbx_description
1 polymer ?
#
loop_
_entity_poly.entity_id
_entity_poly.type
_entity_poly.pdbx_seq_one_letter_code
_entity_poly.pdbx_strand_id
1 'polypeptide(L)' 'VCMETFKCFPQLGRFTLRDEGRTVAVGKVLKIIE' A
#
# COMPACT_ATOMS: atom_id res chain seq x y z
N VAL A 1 -2.23 -8.78 8.18
CA VAL A 1 -2.19 -7.38 7.68
C VAL A 1 -3.55 -7.08 7.06
N CYS A 2 -4.27 -6.10 7.58
CA CYS A 2 -5.55 -5.70 7.00
C CYS A 2 -5.27 -4.65 5.92
N MET A 3 -5.23 -5.07 4.65
CA MET A 3 -5.09 -4.19 3.49
C MET A 3 -6.32 -4.33 2.61
N GLU A 4 -6.77 -3.21 2.07
CA GLU A 4 -7.93 -3.14 1.19
C GLU A 4 -7.50 -2.56 -0.16
N THR A 5 -8.29 -2.83 -1.21
CA THR A 5 -8.02 -2.22 -2.51
C THR A 5 -8.24 -0.70 -2.44
N PHE A 6 -7.41 0.05 -3.15
CA PHE A 6 -7.50 1.51 -3.21
C PHE A 6 -8.87 1.99 -3.69
N LYS A 7 -9.56 1.17 -4.50
CA LYS A 7 -10.90 1.47 -5.01
C LYS A 7 -11.97 1.47 -3.92
N CYS A 8 -11.90 0.57 -2.94
CA CYS A 8 -12.85 0.51 -1.82
C CYS A 8 -12.50 1.52 -0.73
N PHE A 9 -11.24 1.53 -0.29
CA PHE A 9 -10.77 2.44 0.75
C PHE A 9 -9.40 3.03 0.37
N PRO A 10 -9.36 4.27 -0.16
CA PRO A 10 -8.11 4.88 -0.64
C PRO A 10 -7.13 5.21 0.49
N GLN A 11 -7.59 5.24 1.75
CA GLN A 11 -6.76 5.38 2.95
C GLN A 11 -5.93 4.10 3.17
N LEU A 12 -6.62 2.94 3.15
CA LEU A 12 -6.06 1.63 3.47
C LEU A 12 -5.29 1.01 2.31
N GLY A 13 -5.58 1.45 1.09
CA GLY A 13 -4.89 0.98 -0.10
C GLY A 13 -3.58 1.70 -0.40
N ARG A 14 -3.09 2.65 0.41
CA ARG A 14 -1.79 3.32 0.19
C ARG A 14 -0.73 2.69 1.08
N PHE A 15 0.46 2.44 0.52
CA PHE A 15 1.60 1.96 1.28
C PHE A 15 2.88 2.65 0.83
N THR A 16 3.87 2.68 1.72
CA THR A 16 5.19 3.26 1.48
C THR A 16 6.26 2.28 1.88
N LEU A 17 7.18 1.97 0.99
CA LEU A 17 8.37 1.17 1.28
C LEU A 17 9.48 2.09 1.78
N ARG A 18 10.04 1.73 2.93
CA ARG A 18 11.17 2.44 3.54
C ARG A 18 12.32 1.46 3.70
N ASP A 19 13.48 1.85 3.22
CA ASP A 19 14.74 1.13 3.38
C ASP A 19 15.76 2.08 4.02
N GLU A 20 16.39 1.63 5.10
CA GLU A 20 17.35 2.42 5.89
C GLU A 20 16.89 3.87 6.20
N GLY A 21 15.59 4.05 6.49
CA GLY A 21 15.02 5.36 6.81
C GLY A 21 14.75 6.27 5.59
N ARG A 22 15.08 5.82 4.37
CA ARG A 22 14.74 6.50 3.11
C ARG A 22 13.48 5.89 2.51
N THR A 23 12.62 6.73 1.96
CA THR A 23 11.42 6.24 1.25
C THR A 23 11.85 5.80 -0.15
N VAL A 24 11.72 4.51 -0.43
CA VAL A 24 12.14 3.89 -1.69
C VAL A 24 10.99 3.85 -2.68
N ALA A 25 9.75 3.66 -2.20
CA ALA A 25 8.59 3.63 -3.06
C ALA A 25 7.32 4.07 -2.33
N VAL A 26 6.38 4.59 -3.11
CA VAL A 26 4.99 4.85 -2.70
C VAL A 26 4.09 4.10 -3.67
N GLY A 27 3.18 3.29 -3.15
CA GLY A 27 2.33 2.41 -3.94
C GLY A 27 0.88 2.43 -3.50
N LYS A 28 -0.02 1.97 -4.40
CA LYS A 28 -1.43 1.73 -4.09
C LYS A 28 -1.81 0.29 -4.42
N VAL A 29 -2.65 -0.32 -3.58
CA VAL A 29 -3.12 -1.69 -3.73
C VAL A 29 -4.22 -1.73 -4.79
N LEU A 30 -3.96 -2.42 -5.91
CA LEU A 30 -4.92 -2.59 -7.01
C LEU A 30 -5.72 -3.89 -6.90
N LYS A 31 -5.06 -4.96 -6.46
CA LYS A 31 -5.63 -6.30 -6.34
C LYS A 31 -5.01 -7.00 -5.14
N ILE A 32 -5.81 -7.75 -4.41
CA ILE A 32 -5.37 -8.66 -3.36
C ILE A 32 -5.41 -10.07 -3.94
N ILE A 33 -4.35 -10.83 -3.71
CA ILE A 33 -4.20 -12.24 -4.10
C ILE A 33 -3.95 -13.01 -2.80
N GLU A 34 -4.73 -14.05 -2.56
CA GLU A 34 -4.57 -14.99 -1.43
C GLU A 34 -3.36 -15.91 -1.61
#